data_AF-A0A158JR25-F1
#
_entry.id   AF-A0A158JR25-F1
#
_cell.length_a   1.000
_cell.length_b   1.000
_cell.length_c   1.000
_cell.angle_alpha   90.00
_cell.angle_beta   90.00
_cell.angle_gamma   90.00
#
_symmetry.space_group_name_H-M   'P 1'
#
loop_
_entity.id
_entity.type
_entity.pdbx_description
1 polymer ?
#
loop_
_entity_poly.entity_id
_entity_poly.type
_entity_poly.pdbx_seq_one_letter_code
_entity_poly.pdbx_strand_id
1 'polypeptide(L)'
;MTERIAKLLAVASMALLASLVSFGNLTDYGSNLHFVEHVMRMDTTFPANANLYRAITSPVLQHAGYDAIIFLETATAVLCWIGVVAMWRALRQERIAFERAKRWAVAGLALGYLTWQVCFMSIGGEWFDMWMSQQWNGEESAFRFFITFLVILIFVTRREPGLRERVLAG
;
A
#
# COMPACT_ATOMS: atom_id res chain seq x y z
N MET A 1 -2.00 13.19 24.03
CA MET A 1 -3.32 12.67 23.58
C MET A 1 -3.54 12.98 22.10
N THR A 2 -3.47 14.24 21.69
CA THR A 2 -3.65 14.69 20.29
C THR A 2 -2.81 13.90 19.27
N GLU A 3 -1.52 13.70 19.54
CA GLU A 3 -0.65 12.92 18.63
C GLU A 3 -1.10 11.46 18.46
N ARG A 4 -1.60 10.81 19.52
CA ARG A 4 -2.09 9.43 19.43
C ARG A 4 -3.36 9.33 18.59
N ILE A 5 -4.27 10.29 18.74
CA ILE A 5 -5.47 10.39 17.92
C ILE A 5 -5.10 10.66 16.47
N ALA A 6 -4.16 11.57 16.20
CA ALA A 6 -3.68 11.84 14.85
C ALA A 6 -3.08 10.58 14.19
N LYS A 7 -2.24 9.82 14.91
CA LYS A 7 -1.72 8.53 14.43
C LYS A 7 -2.83 7.52 14.15
N LEU A 8 -3.80 7.40 15.04
CA LEU A 8 -4.94 6.52 14.86
C LEU A 8 -5.75 6.87 13.61
N LEU A 9 -6.09 8.16 13.45
CA LEU A 9 -6.87 8.63 12.31
C LEU A 9 -6.11 8.46 10.98
N ALA A 10 -4.78 8.69 10.98
CA ALA A 10 -3.95 8.43 9.82
C ALA A 10 -3.92 6.95 9.43
N VAL A 11 -3.85 6.03 10.39
CA VAL A 11 -3.94 4.59 10.10
C VAL A 11 -5.34 4.23 9.61
N ALA A 12 -6.40 4.80 10.21
CA ALA A 12 -7.77 4.55 9.82
C ALA A 12 -8.08 5.04 8.39
N SER A 13 -7.54 6.18 7.98
CA SER A 13 -7.68 6.65 6.59
C SER A 13 -6.98 5.71 5.60
N MET A 14 -5.81 5.17 5.94
CA MET A 14 -5.13 4.19 5.09
C MET A 14 -5.85 2.84 5.07
N ALA A 15 -6.44 2.42 6.19
CA ALA A 15 -7.27 1.22 6.26
C ALA A 15 -8.50 1.36 5.35
N LEU A 16 -9.18 2.51 5.40
CA LEU A 16 -10.32 2.82 4.53
C LEU A 16 -9.91 2.84 3.06
N LEU A 17 -8.81 3.54 2.72
CA LEU A 17 -8.30 3.59 1.35
C LEU A 17 -8.05 2.18 0.80
N ALA A 18 -7.25 1.37 1.50
CA ALA A 18 -6.94 0.01 1.07
C ALA A 18 -8.18 -0.89 0.98
N SER A 19 -9.17 -0.67 1.87
CA SER A 19 -10.45 -1.39 1.82
C SER A 19 -11.24 -1.06 0.55
N LEU A 20 -11.29 0.23 0.17
CA LEU A 20 -11.99 0.66 -1.04
C LEU A 20 -11.30 0.18 -2.31
N VAL A 21 -9.97 0.16 -2.33
CA VAL A 21 -9.20 -0.38 -3.47
C VAL A 21 -9.47 -1.89 -3.61
N SER A 22 -9.28 -2.66 -2.53
CA SER A 22 -9.55 -4.10 -2.52
C SER A 22 -11.00 -4.40 -2.90
N PHE A 23 -11.97 -3.67 -2.34
CA PHE A 23 -13.38 -3.82 -2.68
C PHE A 23 -13.66 -3.52 -4.16
N GLY A 24 -13.09 -2.44 -4.70
CA GLY A 24 -13.21 -2.11 -6.12
C GLY A 24 -12.66 -3.22 -7.01
N ASN A 25 -11.48 -3.74 -6.69
CA ASN A 25 -10.86 -4.83 -7.44
C ASN A 25 -11.62 -6.17 -7.32
N LEU A 26 -12.25 -6.45 -6.19
CA LEU A 26 -13.07 -7.66 -6.01
C LEU A 26 -14.43 -7.57 -6.73
N THR A 27 -15.04 -6.38 -6.78
CA THR A 27 -16.39 -6.19 -7.31
C THR A 27 -16.41 -5.80 -8.79
N ASP A 28 -15.37 -5.10 -9.25
CA ASP A 28 -15.13 -4.76 -10.65
C ASP A 28 -13.83 -5.42 -11.13
N TYR A 29 -13.80 -6.75 -11.01
CA TYR A 29 -12.63 -7.56 -11.32
C TYR A 29 -12.22 -7.46 -12.79
N GLY A 30 -13.18 -7.52 -13.72
CA GLY A 30 -12.90 -7.54 -15.16
C GLY A 30 -12.22 -6.27 -15.67
N SER A 31 -12.72 -5.10 -15.26
CA SER A 31 -12.18 -3.82 -15.73
C SER A 31 -10.72 -3.61 -15.33
N ASN A 32 -10.38 -4.00 -14.09
CA ASN A 32 -9.03 -3.87 -13.54
C ASN A 32 -8.11 -5.03 -13.95
N LEU A 33 -8.65 -6.22 -14.21
CA LEU A 33 -7.89 -7.32 -14.81
C LEU A 33 -7.33 -6.89 -16.18
N HIS A 34 -8.11 -6.21 -17.01
CA HIS A 34 -7.64 -5.73 -18.31
C HIS A 34 -6.39 -4.84 -18.19
N PHE A 35 -6.31 -4.02 -17.14
CA PHE A 35 -5.10 -3.25 -16.85
C PHE A 35 -3.90 -4.17 -16.63
N VAL A 36 -4.03 -5.18 -15.76
CA VAL A 36 -2.96 -6.14 -15.47
C VAL A 36 -2.60 -6.97 -16.71
N GLU A 37 -3.58 -7.38 -17.51
CA GLU A 37 -3.36 -8.11 -18.76
C GLU A 37 -2.49 -7.31 -19.72
N HIS A 38 -2.82 -6.04 -19.98
CA HIS A 38 -2.06 -5.20 -20.91
C HIS A 38 -0.65 -4.89 -20.41
N VAL A 39 -0.50 -4.65 -19.09
CA VAL A 39 0.83 -4.49 -18.49
C VAL A 39 1.65 -5.76 -18.67
N MET A 40 1.11 -6.93 -18.30
CA MET A 40 1.85 -8.19 -18.40
C MET A 40 2.12 -8.61 -19.85
N ARG A 41 1.22 -8.30 -20.80
CA ARG A 41 1.44 -8.56 -22.24
C ARG A 41 2.47 -7.63 -22.86
N MET A 42 2.71 -6.46 -22.25
CA MET A 42 3.58 -5.40 -22.79
C MET A 42 3.16 -4.96 -24.21
N ASP A 43 1.90 -5.16 -24.60
CA ASP A 43 1.38 -5.01 -25.96
C ASP A 43 1.13 -3.56 -26.38
N THR A 44 1.27 -2.64 -25.44
CA THR A 44 1.14 -1.19 -25.64
C THR A 44 2.43 -0.43 -25.33
N THR A 45 3.56 -1.14 -25.21
CA THR A 45 4.91 -0.54 -25.10
C THR A 45 5.39 -0.02 -26.46
N PHE A 46 6.54 0.67 -26.49
CA PHE A 46 7.05 1.25 -27.74
C PHE A 46 7.32 0.19 -28.83
N PRO A 47 7.19 0.55 -30.13
CA PRO A 47 7.56 -0.35 -31.22
C PRO A 47 9.01 -0.85 -31.10
N ALA A 48 9.22 -2.13 -31.41
CA ALA A 48 10.53 -2.80 -31.32
C ALA A 48 11.16 -2.78 -29.91
N ASN A 49 10.35 -2.80 -28.85
CA ASN A 49 10.83 -2.94 -27.48
C ASN A 49 11.67 -4.24 -27.32
N ALA A 50 12.94 -4.08 -26.94
CA ALA A 50 13.87 -5.19 -26.73
C ALA A 50 13.53 -6.05 -25.51
N ASN A 51 12.69 -5.55 -24.59
CA ASN A 51 12.32 -6.21 -23.34
C ASN A 51 11.11 -7.15 -23.47
N LEU A 52 10.53 -7.33 -24.67
CA LEU A 52 9.34 -8.18 -24.87
C LEU A 52 9.54 -9.66 -24.47
N TYR A 53 10.78 -10.12 -24.24
CA TYR A 53 11.04 -11.43 -23.65
C TYR A 53 10.47 -11.61 -22.24
N ARG A 54 10.13 -10.51 -21.55
CA ARG A 54 9.53 -10.51 -20.21
C ARG A 54 8.01 -10.66 -20.22
N ALA A 55 7.38 -10.52 -21.39
CA ALA A 55 5.94 -10.52 -21.52
C ALA A 55 5.33 -11.86 -21.09
N ILE A 56 4.20 -11.78 -20.39
CA ILE A 56 3.41 -12.92 -19.96
C ILE A 56 2.04 -12.84 -20.62
N THR A 57 1.77 -13.77 -21.54
CA THR A 57 0.51 -13.86 -22.30
C THR A 57 -0.45 -14.93 -21.78
N SER A 58 -0.02 -15.77 -20.84
CA SER A 58 -0.84 -16.82 -20.24
C SER A 58 -1.96 -16.21 -19.38
N PRO A 59 -3.24 -16.40 -19.72
CA PRO A 59 -4.35 -15.85 -18.93
C PRO A 59 -4.31 -16.32 -17.48
N VAL A 60 -3.94 -17.57 -17.23
CA VAL A 60 -3.85 -18.14 -15.87
C VAL A 60 -2.83 -17.38 -15.03
N LEU A 61 -1.68 -17.02 -15.59
CA LEU A 61 -0.65 -16.26 -14.88
C LEU A 61 -1.07 -14.80 -14.67
N GLN A 62 -1.83 -14.22 -15.60
CA GLN A 62 -2.36 -12.86 -15.49
C GLN A 62 -3.40 -12.76 -14.38
N HIS A 63 -4.35 -13.70 -14.34
CA HIS A 63 -5.30 -13.83 -13.24
C HIS A 63 -4.58 -14.05 -11.91
N ALA A 64 -3.62 -14.97 -11.84
CA ALA A 64 -2.86 -15.23 -10.61
C ALA A 64 -2.09 -13.99 -10.13
N GLY A 65 -1.51 -13.22 -11.06
CA GLY A 65 -0.84 -11.95 -10.76
C GLY A 65 -1.80 -10.92 -10.19
N TYR A 66 -2.97 -10.76 -10.81
CA TYR A 66 -3.99 -9.83 -10.33
C TYR A 66 -4.58 -10.25 -8.97
N ASP A 67 -4.91 -11.54 -8.80
CA ASP A 67 -5.39 -12.09 -7.53
C ASP A 67 -4.38 -11.87 -6.38
N ALA A 68 -3.08 -11.98 -6.68
CA ALA A 68 -2.03 -11.68 -5.72
C ALA A 68 -2.01 -10.19 -5.31
N ILE A 69 -2.24 -9.27 -6.24
CA ILE A 69 -2.37 -7.83 -5.94
C ILE A 69 -3.57 -7.60 -5.02
N ILE A 70 -4.74 -8.14 -5.36
CA ILE A 70 -5.96 -8.01 -4.54
C ILE A 70 -5.73 -8.57 -3.14
N PHE A 71 -5.07 -9.72 -3.03
CA PHE A 71 -4.73 -10.32 -1.75
C PHE A 71 -3.87 -9.38 -0.90
N LEU A 72 -2.83 -8.77 -1.48
CA LEU A 72 -1.94 -7.83 -0.77
C LEU A 72 -2.66 -6.55 -0.32
N GLU A 73 -3.54 -6.00 -1.16
CA GLU A 73 -4.39 -4.85 -0.82
C GLU A 73 -5.33 -5.18 0.33
N THR A 74 -5.97 -6.36 0.27
CA THR A 74 -6.88 -6.86 1.30
C THR A 74 -6.15 -7.10 2.61
N ALA A 75 -4.98 -7.75 2.57
CA ALA A 75 -4.14 -7.98 3.73
C ALA A 75 -3.67 -6.66 4.36
N THR A 76 -3.31 -5.67 3.54
CA THR A 76 -2.98 -4.31 3.98
C THR A 76 -4.14 -3.68 4.74
N ALA A 77 -5.36 -3.73 4.17
CA ALA A 77 -6.56 -3.19 4.80
C ALA A 77 -6.84 -3.86 6.16
N VAL A 78 -6.81 -5.19 6.20
CA VAL A 78 -7.06 -5.99 7.41
C VAL A 78 -6.04 -5.66 8.51
N LEU A 79 -4.75 -5.66 8.19
CA LEU A 79 -3.69 -5.34 9.16
C LEU A 79 -3.82 -3.91 9.70
N CYS A 80 -4.12 -2.95 8.83
CA CYS A 80 -4.38 -1.56 9.24
C CYS A 80 -5.60 -1.47 10.17
N TRP A 81 -6.72 -2.14 9.86
CA TRP A 81 -7.90 -2.16 10.75
C TRP A 81 -7.62 -2.82 12.10
N ILE A 82 -6.87 -3.93 12.13
CA ILE A 82 -6.41 -4.53 13.40
C ILE A 82 -5.57 -3.51 14.17
N GLY A 83 -4.70 -2.77 13.48
CA GLY A 83 -3.93 -1.65 14.03
C GLY A 83 -4.80 -0.55 14.63
N VAL A 84 -5.83 -0.10 13.91
CA VAL A 84 -6.80 0.90 14.39
C VAL A 84 -7.46 0.44 15.69
N VAL A 85 -8.00 -0.78 15.70
CA VAL A 85 -8.69 -1.34 16.89
C VAL A 85 -7.73 -1.47 18.07
N ALA A 86 -6.51 -1.95 17.83
CA ALA A 86 -5.49 -2.08 18.88
C ALA A 86 -5.07 -0.71 19.45
N MET A 87 -4.81 0.27 18.59
CA MET A 87 -4.42 1.63 18.99
C MET A 87 -5.54 2.36 19.73
N TRP A 88 -6.80 2.19 19.30
CA TRP A 88 -7.97 2.75 19.98
C TRP A 88 -8.11 2.21 21.41
N ARG A 89 -7.98 0.89 21.60
CA ARG A 89 -8.02 0.26 22.93
C ARG A 89 -6.87 0.71 23.84
N ALA A 90 -5.72 1.04 23.26
CA ALA A 90 -4.54 1.51 23.98
C ALA A 90 -4.46 3.04 24.13
N LEU A 91 -5.45 3.80 23.64
CA LEU A 91 -5.34 5.25 23.47
C LEU A 91 -5.02 6.00 24.78
N ARG A 92 -5.63 5.56 25.89
CA ARG A 92 -5.45 6.12 27.24
C ARG A 92 -4.48 5.31 28.12
N GLN A 93 -3.85 4.28 27.58
CA GLN A 93 -2.91 3.45 28.33
C GLN A 93 -1.52 4.09 28.41
N GLU A 94 -0.64 3.52 29.21
CA GLU A 94 0.76 3.95 29.31
C GLU A 94 1.51 3.88 27.96
N ARG A 95 2.63 4.61 27.88
CA ARG A 95 3.43 4.75 26.64
C ARG A 95 3.83 3.40 26.04
N ILE A 96 4.31 2.47 26.86
CA ILE A 96 4.77 1.15 26.40
C ILE A 96 3.63 0.35 25.77
N ALA A 97 2.44 0.39 26.38
CA ALA A 97 1.26 -0.31 25.87
C ALA A 97 0.80 0.26 24.51
N PHE A 98 0.78 1.58 24.35
CA PHE A 98 0.46 2.21 23.07
C PHE A 98 1.51 1.90 22.00
N GLU A 99 2.80 1.95 22.34
CA GLU A 99 3.88 1.59 21.41
C GLU A 99 3.72 0.16 20.88
N ARG A 100 3.40 -0.81 21.76
CA ARG A 100 3.11 -2.19 21.36
C ARG A 100 1.87 -2.32 20.48
N ALA A 101 0.84 -1.52 20.74
CA ALA A 101 -0.41 -1.54 19.97
C ALA A 101 -0.21 -1.12 18.49
N LYS A 102 0.79 -0.28 18.21
CA LYS A 102 1.11 0.17 16.83
C LYS A 102 1.63 -0.95 15.92
N ARG A 103 2.09 -2.08 16.45
CA ARG A 103 2.75 -3.15 15.65
C ARG A 103 1.95 -3.59 14.43
N TRP A 104 0.62 -3.67 14.57
CA TRP A 104 -0.28 -4.08 13.49
C TRP A 104 -0.45 -2.98 12.44
N ALA A 105 -0.56 -1.72 12.88
CA ALA A 105 -0.55 -0.57 11.98
C ALA A 105 0.77 -0.47 11.20
N VAL A 106 1.91 -0.69 11.86
CA VAL A 106 3.23 -0.71 11.22
C VAL A 106 3.31 -1.82 10.17
N ALA A 107 2.86 -3.03 10.50
CA ALA A 107 2.83 -4.15 9.56
C ALA A 107 1.93 -3.85 8.34
N GLY A 108 0.71 -3.34 8.56
CA GLY A 108 -0.21 -2.99 7.49
C GLY A 108 0.32 -1.85 6.61
N LEU A 109 0.85 -0.79 7.20
CA LEU A 109 1.42 0.34 6.45
C LEU A 109 2.66 -0.07 5.64
N ALA A 110 3.52 -0.92 6.19
CA ALA A 110 4.67 -1.46 5.49
C ALA A 110 4.26 -2.38 4.33
N LEU A 111 3.26 -3.25 4.55
CA LEU A 111 2.72 -4.08 3.48
C LEU A 111 2.09 -3.24 2.37
N GLY A 112 1.34 -2.19 2.73
CA GLY A 112 0.80 -1.24 1.76
C GLY A 112 1.91 -0.59 0.95
N TYR A 113 2.92 -0.01 1.61
CA TYR A 113 4.10 0.52 0.91
C TYR A 113 4.70 -0.49 -0.09
N LEU A 114 4.92 -1.74 0.33
CA LEU A 114 5.48 -2.78 -0.54
C LEU A 114 4.52 -3.16 -1.67
N THR A 115 3.20 -3.16 -1.45
CA THR A 115 2.20 -3.48 -2.47
C THR A 115 2.30 -2.49 -3.63
N TRP A 116 2.19 -1.18 -3.35
CA TRP A 116 2.24 -0.18 -4.42
C TRP A 116 3.64 0.06 -4.96
N GLN A 117 4.68 0.01 -4.13
CA GLN A 117 6.05 0.20 -4.60
C GLN A 117 6.54 -1.01 -5.40
N VAL A 118 6.43 -2.24 -4.88
CA VAL A 118 7.01 -3.41 -5.54
C VAL A 118 6.13 -3.88 -6.69
N CYS A 119 4.83 -4.05 -6.50
CA CYS A 119 3.97 -4.61 -7.55
C CYS A 119 3.80 -3.63 -8.72
N PHE A 120 3.60 -2.34 -8.45
CA PHE A 120 3.30 -1.36 -9.51
C PHE A 120 4.53 -0.60 -10.00
N MET A 121 5.43 -0.13 -9.14
CA MET A 121 6.62 0.60 -9.62
C MET A 121 7.69 -0.36 -10.12
N SER A 122 8.10 -1.34 -9.29
CA SER A 122 9.23 -2.20 -9.65
C SER A 122 8.85 -3.31 -10.63
N ILE A 123 7.73 -4.01 -10.41
CA ILE A 123 7.29 -5.09 -11.31
C ILE A 123 6.53 -4.50 -12.50
N GLY A 124 5.46 -3.73 -12.26
CA GLY A 124 4.71 -3.07 -13.34
C GLY A 124 5.60 -2.11 -14.14
N GLY A 125 6.12 -1.08 -13.49
CA GLY A 125 6.95 -0.03 -14.10
C GLY A 125 8.18 -0.58 -14.78
N GLU A 126 9.10 -1.19 -14.03
CA GLU A 126 10.44 -1.52 -14.54
C GLU A 126 10.54 -2.90 -15.20
N TRP A 127 9.90 -3.93 -14.65
CA TRP A 127 9.97 -5.25 -15.29
C TRP A 127 9.13 -5.29 -16.56
N PHE A 128 7.90 -4.79 -16.53
CA PHE A 128 6.97 -4.80 -17.67
C PHE A 128 6.96 -3.51 -18.51
N ASP A 129 7.88 -2.57 -18.27
CA ASP A 129 7.94 -1.28 -18.97
C ASP A 129 6.59 -0.53 -19.01
N MET A 130 5.78 -0.65 -17.94
CA MET A 130 4.44 -0.06 -17.87
C MET A 130 4.47 1.46 -18.13
N TRP A 131 5.57 2.12 -17.78
CA TRP A 131 5.77 3.55 -18.01
C TRP A 131 5.75 3.95 -19.50
N MET A 132 6.02 3.00 -20.42
CA MET A 132 5.96 3.24 -21.87
C MET A 132 4.52 3.29 -22.42
N SER A 133 3.56 2.69 -21.73
CA SER A 133 2.17 2.67 -22.16
C SER A 133 1.50 4.02 -21.87
N GLN A 134 0.76 4.58 -22.84
CA GLN A 134 -0.03 5.78 -22.59
C GLN A 134 -1.34 5.48 -21.86
N GLN A 135 -1.93 4.30 -22.14
CA GLN A 135 -3.24 3.93 -21.63
C GLN A 135 -3.16 3.12 -20.34
N TRP A 136 -2.19 2.22 -20.26
CA TRP A 136 -2.06 1.23 -19.18
C TRP A 136 -0.88 1.56 -18.29
N ASN A 137 -0.77 2.82 -17.86
CA ASN A 137 0.27 3.29 -16.96
C ASN A 137 -0.30 3.74 -15.63
N GLY A 138 0.06 3.02 -14.57
CA GLY A 138 -0.37 3.28 -13.19
C GLY A 138 0.70 3.90 -12.30
N GLU A 139 1.87 4.26 -12.84
CA GLU A 139 3.07 4.61 -12.05
C GLU A 139 2.84 5.85 -11.18
N GLU A 140 2.26 6.91 -11.72
CA GLU A 140 1.99 8.14 -10.96
C GLU A 140 1.00 7.89 -9.81
N SER A 141 -0.04 7.09 -10.07
CA SER A 141 -1.01 6.70 -9.04
C SER A 141 -0.34 5.84 -7.97
N ALA A 142 0.44 4.84 -8.37
CA ALA A 142 1.20 3.99 -7.45
C ALA A 142 2.17 4.81 -6.59
N PHE A 143 2.83 5.81 -7.17
CA PHE A 143 3.70 6.73 -6.45
C PHE A 143 2.98 7.44 -5.31
N ARG A 144 1.82 8.04 -5.59
CA ARG A 144 1.00 8.73 -4.58
C ARG A 144 0.60 7.80 -3.44
N PHE A 145 0.32 6.53 -3.73
CA PHE A 145 -0.06 5.55 -2.73
C PHE A 145 1.14 5.16 -1.88
N PHE A 146 2.21 4.65 -2.48
CA PHE A 146 3.35 4.16 -1.69
C PHE A 146 4.00 5.28 -0.87
N ILE A 147 4.09 6.51 -1.39
CA ILE A 147 4.69 7.63 -0.64
C ILE A 147 3.82 8.00 0.56
N THR A 148 2.50 7.97 0.41
CA THR A 148 1.56 8.24 1.50
C THR A 148 1.63 7.15 2.58
N PHE A 149 1.70 5.88 2.18
CA PHE A 149 1.95 4.77 3.10
C PHE A 149 3.28 4.95 3.85
N LEU A 150 4.36 5.31 3.15
CA LEU A 150 5.68 5.51 3.74
C LEU A 150 5.71 6.68 4.73
N VAL A 151 5.12 7.83 4.37
CA VAL A 151 5.06 9.01 5.24
C VAL A 151 4.25 8.71 6.51
N ILE A 152 3.11 8.04 6.38
CA ILE A 152 2.29 7.67 7.55
C ILE A 152 3.00 6.61 8.39
N LEU A 153 3.72 5.66 7.78
CA LEU A 153 4.56 4.70 8.49
C LEU A 153 5.62 5.41 9.34
N ILE A 154 6.32 6.39 8.77
CA ILE A 154 7.31 7.21 9.49
C ILE A 154 6.63 7.97 10.64
N PHE A 155 5.50 8.61 10.38
CA PHE A 155 4.75 9.34 11.39
C PHE A 155 4.30 8.44 12.56
N VAL A 156 3.75 7.26 12.26
CA VAL A 156 3.24 6.30 13.26
C VAL A 156 4.38 5.68 14.07
N THR A 157 5.52 5.36 13.43
CA THR A 157 6.68 4.75 14.10
C THR A 157 7.43 5.74 15.01
N ARG A 158 7.26 7.06 14.82
CA ARG A 158 7.80 8.06 15.74
C ARG A 158 7.38 7.78 17.18
N ARG A 159 8.35 7.73 18.09
CA ARG A 159 8.12 7.54 19.53
C ARG A 159 7.51 8.79 20.15
N GLU A 160 6.65 8.61 21.15
CA GLU A 160 6.21 9.75 21.97
C GLU A 160 7.39 10.32 22.78
N PRO A 161 7.52 11.66 22.90
CA PRO A 161 8.59 12.28 23.68
C PRO A 161 8.56 11.84 25.15
N GLY A 162 9.74 11.56 25.70
CA GLY A 162 9.90 11.23 27.12
C GLY A 162 9.66 12.43 28.04
N LEU A 163 9.43 12.19 29.34
CA LEU A 163 9.24 13.25 30.35
C LEU A 163 10.37 14.30 30.32
N ARG A 164 11.64 13.87 30.15
CA ARG A 164 12.79 14.77 30.03
C ARG A 164 12.76 15.64 28.76
N GLU A 165 12.31 15.10 27.64
CA GLU A 165 12.23 15.83 26.36
C GLU A 165 11.11 16.87 26.37
N ARG A 166 10.02 16.61 27.10
CA ARG A 166 8.92 17.57 27.27
C ARG A 166 9.33 18.78 28.11
N VAL A 167 10.21 18.58 29.10
CA VAL A 167 10.73 19.67 29.95
C VAL A 167 11.72 20.55 29.19
N LEU A 168 12.41 20.02 28.17
CA LEU A 168 13.33 20.80 27.33
C LEU A 168 12.64 21.53 26.16
N ALA A 169 11.39 21.17 25.85
CA ALA A 169 10.64 21.67 24.70
C ALA A 169 9.51 22.66 25.07
N GLY A 170 9.32 22.96 26.34
CA GLY A 170 8.37 23.97 26.86
C GLY A 170 9.10 25.02 27.67
#